data_AF-A0A4Q3ATQ9-F1
#
_entry.id   AF-A0A4Q3ATQ9-F1
#
_cell.length_a   1.000
_cell.length_b   1.000
_cell.length_c   1.000
_cell.angle_alpha   90.00
_cell.angle_beta   90.00
_cell.angle_gamma   90.00
#
_symmetry.space_group_name_H-M   'P 1'
#
loop_
_entity.id
_entity.type
_entity.pdbx_description
1 polymer ?
#
loop_
_entity_poly.entity_id
_entity_poly.type
_entity_poly.pdbx_seq_one_letter_code
_entity_poly.pdbx_strand_id
1 'polypeptide(L)'
;MILTVPIGGFFVRMGNLFNSEIYGHVTNLPWGFVYVRDASPQEAAVMPPSWHNGFAKITSDLPAAIMAHHPTQLYEGLSYLLIFFFLFFLYKKYNANLRPGYLFGLFLILLFGVRLIVEFFKENQVEFENNLPLNMGQILSIPFIIVGIFILIRSFRLTRGEEI
;
A
#
# COMPACT_ATOMS: atom_id res chain seq x y z
N MET A 1 13.97 -6.88 -14.51
CA MET A 1 14.20 -6.14 -13.26
C MET A 1 12.92 -5.55 -12.67
N ILE A 2 12.06 -4.86 -13.43
CA ILE A 2 10.87 -4.20 -12.83
C ILE A 2 9.85 -5.16 -12.17
N LEU A 3 9.76 -6.41 -12.64
CA LEU A 3 8.86 -7.41 -12.07
C LEU A 3 9.21 -7.80 -10.63
N THR A 4 10.44 -7.61 -10.15
CA THR A 4 10.81 -7.96 -8.77
C THR A 4 10.45 -6.88 -7.76
N VAL A 5 10.12 -5.67 -8.21
CA VAL A 5 9.84 -4.53 -7.33
C VAL A 5 8.52 -4.68 -6.57
N PRO A 6 7.38 -5.04 -7.20
CA PRO A 6 6.12 -5.19 -6.48
C PRO A 6 6.16 -6.33 -5.45
N ILE A 7 6.84 -7.45 -5.74
CA ILE A 7 7.00 -8.55 -4.79
C ILE A 7 7.88 -8.13 -3.60
N GLY A 8 8.95 -7.38 -3.83
CA GLY A 8 9.72 -6.77 -2.74
C GLY A 8 8.87 -5.81 -1.90
N GLY A 9 8.05 -4.99 -2.57
CA GLY A 9 7.09 -4.09 -1.92
C GLY A 9 6.08 -4.83 -1.04
N PHE A 10 5.57 -5.99 -1.47
CA PHE A 10 4.68 -6.83 -0.66
C PHE A 10 5.36 -7.22 0.66
N PHE A 11 6.58 -7.76 0.61
CA PHE A 11 7.30 -8.17 1.82
C PHE A 11 7.62 -7.00 2.75
N VAL A 12 7.94 -5.82 2.21
CA VAL A 12 8.11 -4.60 3.02
C VAL A 12 6.83 -4.29 3.78
N ARG A 13 5.66 -4.34 3.12
CA ARG A 13 4.36 -4.05 3.77
C ARG A 13 3.98 -5.11 4.79
N MET A 14 4.32 -6.38 4.55
CA MET A 14 4.16 -7.42 5.57
C MET A 14 5.05 -7.18 6.79
N GLY A 15 6.29 -6.70 6.59
CA GLY A 15 7.15 -6.25 7.68
C GLY A 15 6.52 -5.12 8.51
N ASN A 16 5.97 -4.09 7.85
CA ASN A 16 5.26 -3.01 8.53
C ASN A 16 4.04 -3.50 9.31
N LEU A 17 3.29 -4.47 8.76
CA LEU A 17 2.15 -5.08 9.44
C LEU A 17 2.58 -5.78 10.73
N PHE A 18 3.62 -6.62 10.68
CA PHE A 18 4.13 -7.33 11.86
C PHE A 18 4.76 -6.39 12.89
N ASN A 19 5.33 -5.28 12.45
CA ASN A 19 5.86 -4.23 13.33
C ASN A 19 4.77 -3.29 13.88
N SER A 20 3.53 -3.41 13.42
CA SER A 20 2.43 -2.49 13.77
C SER A 20 2.74 -1.02 13.41
N GLU A 21 3.23 -0.78 12.19
CA GLU A 21 3.61 0.56 11.73
C GLU A 21 2.85 0.94 10.46
N ILE A 22 2.58 2.23 10.26
CA ILE A 22 2.00 2.77 9.00
C ILE A 22 0.59 2.22 8.73
N TYR A 23 -0.24 2.08 9.76
CA TYR A 23 -1.65 1.73 9.63
C TYR A 23 -2.50 2.97 9.31
N GLY A 24 -3.79 2.74 9.08
CA GLY A 24 -4.73 3.77 8.72
C GLY A 24 -5.48 4.39 9.88
N HIS A 25 -6.41 5.28 9.55
CA HIS A 25 -7.34 5.88 10.49
C HIS A 25 -8.18 4.82 11.20
N VAL A 26 -8.71 5.19 12.36
CA VAL A 26 -9.69 4.39 13.09
C VAL A 26 -10.89 4.08 12.20
N THR A 27 -11.36 2.83 12.26
CA THR A 27 -12.43 2.31 11.44
C THR A 27 -13.37 1.42 12.22
N ASN A 28 -14.66 1.46 11.88
CA ASN A 28 -15.69 0.59 12.44
C ASN A 28 -16.02 -0.58 11.49
N LEU A 29 -15.23 -0.78 10.44
CA LEU A 29 -15.46 -1.83 9.45
C LEU A 29 -15.10 -3.21 10.04
N PRO A 30 -15.80 -4.28 9.62
CA PRO A 30 -15.66 -5.61 10.23
C PRO A 30 -14.29 -6.28 9.99
N TRP A 31 -13.47 -5.72 9.10
CA TRP A 31 -12.09 -6.16 8.83
C TRP A 31 -11.04 -5.20 9.39
N GLY A 32 -11.43 -4.27 10.27
CA GLY A 32 -10.50 -3.41 11.01
C GLY A 32 -9.52 -4.25 11.82
N PHE A 33 -8.27 -3.80 11.86
CA PHE A 33 -7.18 -4.51 12.53
C PHE A 33 -6.77 -3.77 13.79
N VAL A 34 -6.53 -4.52 14.87
CA VAL A 34 -6.08 -3.98 16.15
C VAL A 34 -4.57 -4.11 16.26
N TYR A 35 -3.90 -3.00 16.52
CA TYR A 35 -2.45 -2.94 16.62
C TYR A 35 -1.99 -2.86 18.08
N VAL A 36 -1.29 -3.91 18.55
CA VAL A 36 -0.93 -4.08 19.97
C VAL A 36 0.07 -3.03 20.45
N ARG A 37 0.95 -2.55 19.57
CA ARG A 37 2.06 -1.64 19.94
C ARG A 37 1.66 -0.18 20.06
N ASP A 38 0.48 0.20 19.57
CA ASP A 38 -0.02 1.57 19.63
C ASP A 38 -1.13 1.75 20.68
N ALA A 39 -1.40 0.70 21.47
CA ALA A 39 -2.27 0.82 22.62
C ALA A 39 -1.64 1.79 23.64
N SER A 40 -2.34 2.87 23.94
CA SER A 40 -1.97 3.83 24.98
C SER A 40 -1.70 3.12 26.32
N PRO A 41 -0.87 3.68 27.21
CA PRO A 41 -0.59 3.07 28.51
C PRO A 41 -1.85 2.76 29.33
N GLN A 42 -2.92 3.54 29.15
CA GLN A 42 -4.22 3.26 29.76
C GLN A 42 -4.90 2.03 29.12
N GLU A 43 -4.83 1.87 27.80
CA GLU A 43 -5.38 0.72 27.07
C GLU A 43 -4.59 -0.57 27.37
N ALA A 44 -3.26 -0.49 27.48
CA ALA A 44 -2.41 -1.61 27.87
C ALA A 44 -2.67 -2.09 29.32
N ALA A 45 -3.08 -1.19 30.22
CA ALA A 45 -3.40 -1.52 31.61
C ALA A 45 -4.76 -2.25 31.78
N VAL A 46 -5.69 -2.09 30.84
CA VAL A 46 -6.97 -2.83 30.81
C VAL A 46 -6.89 -4.12 29.98
N MET A 47 -5.79 -4.36 29.27
CA MET A 47 -5.55 -5.63 28.59
C MET A 47 -5.31 -6.75 29.62
N PRO A 48 -6.07 -7.87 29.58
CA PRO A 48 -5.83 -8.99 30.48
C PRO A 48 -4.38 -9.51 30.40
N PRO A 49 -3.81 -10.08 31.47
CA PRO A 49 -2.44 -10.58 31.47
C PRO A 49 -2.12 -11.59 30.36
N SER A 50 -3.13 -12.28 29.83
CA SER A 50 -3.03 -13.22 28.70
C SER A 50 -2.73 -12.56 27.34
N TRP A 51 -2.90 -11.25 27.20
CA TRP A 51 -2.64 -10.49 25.96
C TRP A 51 -1.19 -10.03 25.81
N HIS A 52 -0.38 -10.12 26.88
CA HIS A 52 1.09 -9.99 26.76
C HIS A 52 1.68 -11.03 25.79
N ASN A 53 0.92 -12.11 25.52
CA ASN A 53 1.24 -13.16 24.56
C ASN A 53 0.24 -13.17 23.38
N GLY A 54 -0.02 -12.01 22.78
CA GLY A 54 -0.32 -11.85 21.34
C GLY A 54 -1.69 -12.25 20.80
N PHE A 55 -2.49 -13.09 21.48
CA PHE A 55 -3.81 -13.48 20.98
C PHE A 55 -4.73 -13.83 22.15
N ALA A 56 -5.31 -12.83 22.80
CA ALA A 56 -6.46 -13.12 23.63
C ALA A 56 -7.75 -12.66 22.94
N LYS A 57 -8.82 -12.93 23.64
CA LYS A 57 -10.10 -13.36 23.10
C LYS A 57 -10.89 -12.14 22.63
N ILE A 58 -11.33 -12.14 21.37
CA ILE A 58 -12.35 -11.21 20.85
C ILE A 58 -13.63 -11.46 21.67
N THR A 59 -13.78 -10.79 22.80
CA THR A 59 -14.97 -10.82 23.63
C THR A 59 -15.65 -9.47 23.53
N SER A 60 -16.95 -9.51 23.25
CA SER A 60 -17.90 -8.41 23.08
C SER A 60 -18.02 -7.42 24.23
N ASP A 61 -17.26 -7.59 25.32
CA ASP A 61 -17.53 -6.97 26.62
C ASP A 61 -16.35 -6.12 27.14
N LEU A 62 -15.34 -5.81 26.31
CA LEU A 62 -14.29 -4.85 26.71
C LEU A 62 -14.83 -3.41 26.58
N PRO A 63 -14.69 -2.56 27.60
CA PRO A 63 -15.14 -1.18 27.54
C PRO A 63 -14.36 -0.47 26.42
N ALA A 64 -15.05 0.41 25.70
CA ALA A 64 -14.53 1.20 24.59
C ALA A 64 -13.06 1.62 24.77
N ALA A 65 -12.12 1.04 24.00
CA ALA A 65 -10.81 1.61 23.63
C ALA A 65 -9.83 0.57 23.02
N ILE A 66 -10.30 -0.40 22.23
CA ILE A 66 -9.43 -1.06 21.25
C ILE A 66 -9.88 -0.53 19.90
N MET A 67 -9.32 0.61 19.49
CA MET A 67 -9.65 1.22 18.21
C MET A 67 -9.09 0.34 17.10
N ALA A 68 -9.99 -0.23 16.28
CA ALA A 68 -9.58 -0.94 15.09
C ALA A 68 -9.20 0.10 14.03
N HIS A 69 -8.11 -0.12 13.32
CA HIS A 69 -7.63 0.76 12.26
C HIS A 69 -7.76 0.09 10.90
N HIS A 70 -7.79 0.88 9.83
CA HIS A 70 -7.65 0.33 8.48
C HIS A 70 -6.27 -0.35 8.34
N PRO A 71 -6.19 -1.66 8.01
CA PRO A 71 -4.91 -2.30 7.74
C PRO A 71 -4.36 -1.94 6.36
N THR A 72 -3.95 -0.69 6.21
CA THR A 72 -3.45 -0.12 4.95
C THR A 72 -2.24 -0.86 4.39
N GLN A 73 -1.44 -1.51 5.24
CA GLN A 73 -0.32 -2.35 4.81
C GLN A 73 -0.80 -3.61 4.09
N LEU A 74 -1.93 -4.20 4.51
CA LEU A 74 -2.55 -5.32 3.78
C LEU A 74 -3.11 -4.84 2.45
N TYR A 75 -3.74 -3.66 2.42
CA TYR A 75 -4.25 -3.08 1.16
C TYR A 75 -3.10 -2.86 0.16
N GLU A 76 -2.01 -2.21 0.59
CA GLU A 76 -0.82 -2.00 -0.25
C GLU A 76 -0.17 -3.32 -0.64
N GLY A 77 0.07 -4.22 0.32
CA GLY A 77 0.74 -5.49 0.08
C GLY A 77 -0.01 -6.35 -0.94
N LEU A 78 -1.31 -6.59 -0.70
CA LEU A 78 -2.13 -7.38 -1.63
C LEU A 78 -2.19 -6.71 -3.01
N SER A 79 -2.31 -5.39 -3.07
CA SER A 79 -2.31 -4.66 -4.33
C SER A 79 -0.99 -4.82 -5.08
N TYR A 80 0.16 -4.78 -4.39
CA TYR A 80 1.47 -4.98 -5.02
C TYR A 80 1.65 -6.42 -5.52
N LEU A 81 1.12 -7.40 -4.79
CA LEU A 81 1.11 -8.79 -5.22
C LEU A 81 0.22 -9.00 -6.47
N LEU A 82 -0.95 -8.35 -6.51
CA LEU A 82 -1.81 -8.35 -7.69
C LEU A 82 -1.13 -7.67 -8.89
N ILE A 83 -0.45 -6.54 -8.67
CA ILE A 83 0.34 -5.86 -9.70
C ILE A 83 1.45 -6.77 -10.22
N PHE A 84 2.14 -7.51 -9.34
CA PHE A 84 3.15 -8.49 -9.75
C PHE A 84 2.55 -9.53 -10.71
N PHE A 85 1.45 -10.19 -10.32
CA PHE A 85 0.83 -11.21 -11.14
C PHE A 85 0.29 -10.65 -12.45
N PHE A 86 -0.29 -9.43 -12.42
CA PHE A 86 -0.76 -8.75 -13.61
C PHE A 86 0.37 -8.44 -14.60
N LEU A 87 1.46 -7.83 -14.13
CA LEU A 87 2.61 -7.51 -14.97
C LEU A 87 3.34 -8.76 -15.45
N PHE A 88 3.43 -9.79 -14.60
CA PHE A 88 4.01 -11.09 -14.96
C PHE A 88 3.16 -11.81 -16.01
N PHE A 89 1.84 -11.74 -15.89
CA PHE A 89 0.92 -12.25 -16.91
C PHE A 89 1.09 -11.53 -18.24
N LEU A 90 1.15 -10.19 -18.25
CA LEU A 90 1.42 -9.42 -19.47
C LEU A 90 2.79 -9.77 -20.06
N TYR A 91 3.81 -9.90 -19.22
CA TYR A 91 5.15 -10.33 -19.62
C TYR A 91 5.12 -11.71 -20.29
N LYS A 92 4.44 -12.70 -19.71
CA LYS A 92 4.33 -14.02 -20.33
C LYS A 92 3.48 -14.04 -21.60
N LYS A 93 2.36 -13.31 -21.60
CA LYS A 93 1.42 -13.27 -22.73
C LYS A 93 2.03 -12.63 -23.97
N TYR A 94 2.80 -11.56 -23.80
CA TYR A 94 3.34 -10.77 -24.91
C TYR A 94 4.85 -10.98 -25.12
N ASN A 95 5.55 -11.62 -24.18
CA ASN A 95 6.96 -12.01 -24.27
C ASN A 95 7.86 -10.88 -24.83
N ALA A 96 8.61 -11.14 -25.91
CA ALA A 96 9.50 -10.18 -26.57
C ALA A 96 8.77 -9.06 -27.35
N ASN A 97 7.45 -9.17 -27.55
CA ASN A 97 6.67 -8.17 -28.30
C ASN A 97 6.22 -7.00 -27.42
N LEU A 98 6.65 -6.95 -26.16
CA LEU A 98 6.39 -5.81 -25.29
C LEU A 98 7.28 -4.64 -25.66
N ARG A 99 6.63 -3.54 -26.04
CA ARG A 99 7.29 -2.29 -26.38
C ARG A 99 8.20 -1.82 -25.24
N PRO A 100 9.41 -1.31 -25.54
CA PRO A 100 10.30 -0.76 -24.53
C PRO A 100 9.58 0.31 -23.69
N GLY A 101 9.70 0.21 -22.36
CA GLY A 101 9.06 1.14 -21.42
C GLY A 101 7.58 0.84 -21.08
N TYR A 102 6.90 -0.06 -21.80
CA TYR A 102 5.47 -0.36 -21.55
C TYR A 102 5.22 -0.88 -20.13
N LEU A 103 5.92 -1.95 -19.75
CA LEU A 103 5.77 -2.54 -18.41
C LEU A 103 6.23 -1.58 -17.30
N PHE A 104 7.22 -0.74 -17.56
CA PHE A 104 7.72 0.23 -16.59
C PHE A 104 6.72 1.37 -16.37
N GLY A 105 6.15 1.93 -17.45
CA GLY A 105 5.11 2.94 -17.37
C GLY A 105 3.86 2.42 -16.66
N LEU A 106 3.40 1.21 -17.00
CA LEU A 106 2.30 0.56 -16.29
C LEU A 106 2.61 0.32 -14.81
N PHE A 107 3.81 -0.16 -14.49
CA PHE A 107 4.24 -0.34 -13.10
C PHE A 107 4.14 0.96 -12.30
N LEU A 108 4.65 2.08 -12.84
CA LEU A 108 4.58 3.38 -12.15
C LEU A 108 3.14 3.81 -11.92
N ILE A 109 2.29 3.74 -12.95
CA ILE A 109 0.88 4.13 -12.84
C ILE A 109 0.15 3.27 -11.80
N LEU A 110 0.33 1.95 -11.85
CA LEU A 110 -0.38 1.02 -10.98
C LEU A 110 0.11 1.12 -9.53
N LEU A 111 1.42 1.10 -9.30
CA LEU A 111 1.97 1.11 -7.95
C LEU A 111 1.70 2.44 -7.25
N PHE A 112 1.92 3.57 -7.92
CA PHE A 112 1.66 4.88 -7.34
C PHE A 112 0.17 5.25 -7.35
N GLY A 113 -0.62 4.69 -8.26
CA GLY A 113 -2.09 4.82 -8.23
C GLY A 113 -2.69 4.14 -7.01
N VAL A 114 -2.27 2.91 -6.71
CA VAL A 114 -2.63 2.23 -5.45
C VAL A 114 -2.18 3.05 -4.25
N ARG A 115 -0.93 3.55 -4.26
CA ARG A 115 -0.40 4.37 -3.16
C ARG A 115 -1.25 5.61 -2.93
N LEU A 116 -1.62 6.34 -3.99
CA LEU A 116 -2.47 7.52 -3.91
C LEU A 116 -3.82 7.20 -3.26
N ILE A 117 -4.44 6.06 -3.62
CA ILE A 117 -5.73 5.62 -3.07
C ILE A 117 -5.61 5.21 -1.61
N VAL A 118 -4.60 4.40 -1.26
CA VAL A 118 -4.45 3.88 0.11
C VAL A 118 -4.08 5.00 1.09
N GLU A 119 -3.37 6.03 0.63
CA GLU A 119 -2.98 7.16 1.48
C GLU A 119 -4.18 7.94 2.04
N PHE A 120 -5.36 7.92 1.37
CA PHE A 120 -6.59 8.50 1.93
C PHE A 120 -7.09 7.81 3.20
N PHE A 121 -6.62 6.59 3.45
CA PHE A 121 -6.95 5.84 4.64
C PHE A 121 -5.84 5.94 5.69
N LYS A 122 -4.68 6.55 5.39
CA LYS A 122 -3.51 6.57 6.26
C LYS A 122 -3.48 7.77 7.19
N GLU A 123 -3.03 7.52 8.41
CA GLU A 123 -2.70 8.59 9.33
C GLU A 123 -1.41 9.31 8.90
N ASN A 124 -1.43 10.64 9.04
CA ASN A 124 -0.27 11.47 8.83
C ASN A 124 0.78 11.15 9.90
N GLN A 125 2.01 10.85 9.46
CA GLN A 125 3.06 10.41 10.38
C GLN A 125 3.73 11.58 11.10
N VAL A 126 3.61 12.77 10.55
CA VAL A 126 4.28 13.98 11.03
C VAL A 126 3.23 15.06 11.21
N GLU A 127 3.22 15.72 12.38
CA GLU A 127 2.24 16.77 12.69
C GLU A 127 2.22 17.91 11.66
N PHE A 128 3.35 18.18 11.01
CA PHE A 128 3.44 19.13 9.90
C PHE A 128 2.51 18.79 8.72
N GLU A 129 2.31 17.50 8.45
CA GLU A 129 1.46 17.02 7.36
C GLU A 129 -0.03 17.31 7.61
N ASN A 130 -0.45 17.52 8.85
CA ASN A 130 -1.84 17.83 9.20
C ASN A 130 -2.32 19.17 8.61
N ASN A 131 -1.40 20.08 8.31
CA ASN A 131 -1.72 21.38 7.72
C ASN A 131 -1.58 21.39 6.19
N LEU A 132 -1.15 20.28 5.59
CA LEU A 132 -1.01 20.18 4.14
C LEU A 132 -2.34 19.69 3.52
N PRO A 133 -2.70 20.22 2.33
CA PRO A 133 -3.90 19.77 1.62
C PRO A 133 -3.79 18.33 1.10
N LEU A 134 -2.56 17.83 0.95
CA LEU A 134 -2.25 16.46 0.53
C LEU A 134 -1.14 15.92 1.41
N ASN A 135 -1.24 14.65 1.79
CA ASN A 135 -0.18 13.96 2.52
C ASN A 135 1.06 13.80 1.61
N MET A 136 2.25 13.77 2.20
CA MET A 136 3.51 13.47 1.52
C MET A 136 3.43 12.23 0.62
N GLY A 137 2.74 11.18 1.04
CA GLY A 137 2.52 9.99 0.21
C GLY A 137 1.78 10.29 -1.10
N GLN A 138 0.80 11.19 -1.07
CA GLN A 138 0.03 11.62 -2.24
C GLN A 138 0.86 12.55 -3.14
N ILE A 139 1.54 13.53 -2.54
CA ILE A 139 2.42 14.47 -3.26
C ILE A 139 3.52 13.73 -4.01
N LEU A 140 4.14 12.73 -3.38
CA LEU A 140 5.17 11.92 -4.03
C LEU A 140 4.59 11.02 -5.13
N SER A 141 3.34 10.55 -5.00
CA SER A 141 2.74 9.64 -5.98
C SER A 141 2.37 10.31 -7.30
N ILE A 142 1.87 11.54 -7.26
CA ILE A 142 1.37 12.25 -8.45
C ILE A 142 2.43 12.39 -9.56
N PRO A 143 3.67 12.86 -9.28
CA PRO A 143 4.72 12.94 -10.29
C PRO A 143 5.06 11.60 -10.94
N PHE A 144 5.12 10.51 -10.17
CA PHE A 144 5.41 9.20 -10.72
C PHE A 144 4.28 8.66 -11.61
N ILE A 145 3.02 8.93 -11.27
CA ILE A 145 1.88 8.61 -12.13
C ILE A 145 1.99 9.37 -13.46
N ILE A 146 2.29 10.67 -13.41
CA ILE A 146 2.46 11.51 -14.60
C ILE A 146 3.60 10.98 -15.49
N VAL A 147 4.76 10.68 -14.90
CA VAL A 147 5.91 10.10 -15.61
C VAL A 147 5.55 8.74 -16.21
N GLY A 148 4.82 7.90 -15.46
CA GLY A 148 4.33 6.61 -15.94
C GLY A 148 3.43 6.74 -17.17
N ILE A 149 2.48 7.68 -17.14
CA ILE A 149 1.60 8.00 -18.27
C ILE A 149 2.41 8.48 -19.46
N PHE A 150 3.35 9.40 -19.26
CA PHE A 150 4.21 9.91 -20.32
C PHE A 150 5.02 8.80 -21.01
N ILE A 151 5.66 7.93 -20.21
CA ILE A 151 6.43 6.79 -20.73
C ILE A 151 5.53 5.83 -21.49
N LEU A 152 4.34 5.54 -20.96
CA LEU A 152 3.38 4.64 -21.60
C LEU A 152 2.94 5.18 -22.96
N ILE A 153 2.55 6.46 -23.04
CA ILE A 153 2.18 7.12 -24.31
C ILE A 153 3.35 7.10 -25.29
N ARG A 154 4.57 7.42 -24.83
CA ARG A 154 5.77 7.42 -25.69
C ARG A 154 6.09 6.01 -26.22
N SER A 155 5.90 4.99 -25.38
CA SER A 155 6.11 3.58 -25.75
C SER A 155 5.26 3.20 -26.97
N PHE A 156 4.01 3.67 -27.05
CA PHE A 156 3.13 3.45 -28.20
C PHE A 156 3.50 4.26 -29.45
N ARG A 157 4.15 5.43 -29.29
CA ARG A 157 4.49 6.33 -30.41
C ARG A 157 5.78 5.92 -31.14
N LEU A 158 6.78 5.42 -30.43
CA LEU A 158 8.08 5.07 -31.02
C LEU A 158 8.00 3.90 -32.02
N THR A 159 7.02 3.00 -31.86
CA THR A 159 6.86 1.83 -32.76
C THR A 159 6.34 2.20 -34.15
N ARG A 160 5.70 3.37 -34.31
CA ARG A 160 5.08 3.76 -35.59
C ARG A 160 6.09 4.34 -36.60
N GLY A 161 7.35 4.51 -36.20
CA GLY A 161 8.41 5.09 -37.03
C GLY A 161 9.43 4.09 -37.57
N GLU A 162 9.35 2.80 -37.21
CA GLU A 162 10.26 1.75 -37.69
C GLU A 162 9.64 0.88 -38.81
N GLU A 163 8.43 1.23 -39.28
CA GLU A 163 7.72 0.54 -40.38
C GLU A 163 7.63 1.39 -41.68
N ILE A 164 8.50 2.39 -41.88
CA ILE A 164 8.60 3.17 -43.13
C ILE A 164 9.98 3.00 -43.76
#